data_AF-A0A1W9XI49-F1
#
_entry.id   AF-A0A1W9XI49-F1
#
_cell.length_a   1.000
_cell.length_b   1.000
_cell.length_c   1.000
_cell.angle_alpha   90.00
_cell.angle_beta   90.00
_cell.angle_gamma   90.00
#
_symmetry.space_group_name_H-M   'P 1'
#
loop_
_entity.id
_entity.type
_entity.pdbx_description
1 polymer ?
#
loop_
_entity_poly.entity_id
_entity_poly.type
_entity_poly.pdbx_seq_one_letter_code
_entity_poly.pdbx_strand_id
1 'polypeptide(L)'
;MDIILNNPFRILGLSVTASERTVARRISDLVIFAEMGKSVSYDTDFPFLSALLRTPESVRQASARIEQPEGRLFYSLFWFRKNNDPDQMAFELLEKNEVEKAINVWIKYAHQNISVDNYSCIRNLSILYMGLAAGNLFPNSGKQLLLSNGITLFGKTFSSGLFEKGCRTFSGMNALPDKMKIGRAFADEMLEFVGRRSEGLGGIKTGALVESFRTFPGEIFSHVTEKFVNKPIQRIEATTADVREKRALRPHDADQIGKHLYQTTLDDLIYLRTLLSPSDLRYQLIADKLANEILQCCIDYFNVIMQERHDSGKKALPLLRHADDIAVGGRVKSRVGENRSLMESWIKAAPLRKRQHETSLLTEDIAGQLNNFPDVAASADAEQLPSIARHLFDHCIGKLLIIRAAPDADTNHGTCLNLSSALANHISELSMRYSEQTGDHTEAIRLMEKIGTLDMLPEIRDRYDKNNEILTQRRESRIFNNMRESSPDEKKACYIATMVYGENSSQVSVLRVFRDRTLGKYVLGRCLIRNYHRYSPLFVAKFGHSEGVRRGCEILLNGFVFFLSHFRVGGEDVGTQARRAKIKKKEC
;
A
#
# COMPACT_ATOMS: atom_id res chain seq x y z
N MET A 1 0.35 38.84 -39.78
CA MET A 1 1.80 38.64 -39.95
C MET A 1 2.33 39.90 -40.57
N ASP A 2 2.66 40.88 -39.72
CA ASP A 2 2.94 42.25 -40.18
C ASP A 2 4.10 42.28 -41.18
N ILE A 3 5.11 41.43 -40.97
CA ILE A 3 6.28 41.34 -41.84
C ILE A 3 5.99 40.94 -43.31
N ILE A 4 4.85 40.29 -43.58
CA ILE A 4 4.39 40.00 -44.96
C ILE A 4 3.41 41.08 -45.43
N LEU A 5 2.43 41.44 -44.60
CA LEU A 5 1.37 42.38 -44.96
C LEU A 5 1.92 43.79 -45.20
N ASN A 6 2.84 44.24 -44.35
CA ASN A 6 3.51 45.54 -44.43
C ASN A 6 5.00 45.36 -44.77
N ASN A 7 5.30 44.38 -45.61
CA ASN A 7 6.65 44.15 -46.07
C ASN A 7 7.19 45.39 -46.83
N PRO A 8 8.41 45.87 -46.57
CA PRO A 8 8.97 47.02 -47.27
C PRO A 8 8.99 46.90 -48.80
N PHE A 9 9.28 45.71 -49.33
CA PHE A 9 9.29 45.47 -50.79
C PHE A 9 7.88 45.57 -51.38
N ARG A 10 6.85 45.19 -50.62
CA ARG A 10 5.44 45.38 -50.98
C ARG A 10 5.07 46.87 -50.99
N ILE A 11 5.37 47.57 -49.90
CA ILE A 11 5.06 49.01 -49.76
C ILE A 11 5.72 49.81 -50.89
N LEU A 12 6.97 49.48 -51.24
CA LEU A 12 7.68 50.16 -52.32
C LEU A 12 7.34 49.62 -53.72
N GLY A 13 6.62 48.49 -53.82
CA GLY A 13 6.29 47.83 -55.10
C GLY A 13 7.52 47.29 -55.85
N LEU A 14 8.56 46.91 -55.12
CA LEU A 14 9.87 46.53 -55.65
C LEU A 14 10.05 45.02 -55.64
N SER A 15 10.79 44.51 -56.64
CA SER A 15 11.37 43.17 -56.55
C SER A 15 12.43 43.14 -55.44
N VAL A 16 12.53 42.01 -54.73
CA VAL A 16 13.60 41.76 -53.76
C VAL A 16 15.01 41.83 -54.37
N THR A 17 15.13 41.76 -55.69
CA THR A 17 16.39 41.88 -56.45
C THR A 17 16.56 43.26 -57.11
N ALA A 18 15.73 44.26 -56.78
CA ALA A 18 15.82 45.60 -57.38
C ALA A 18 17.16 46.29 -57.05
N SER A 19 17.79 46.93 -58.04
CA SER A 19 19.04 47.67 -57.83
C SER A 19 18.83 48.91 -56.97
N GLU A 20 19.87 49.38 -56.27
CA GLU A 20 19.83 50.60 -55.45
C GLU A 20 19.31 51.81 -56.22
N ARG A 21 19.71 51.95 -57.50
CA ARG A 21 19.18 53.00 -58.39
C ARG A 21 17.67 52.89 -58.59
N THR A 22 17.15 51.68 -58.73
CA THR A 22 15.70 51.44 -58.89
C THR A 22 14.95 51.72 -57.60
N VAL A 23 15.53 51.34 -56.46
CA VAL A 23 15.00 51.60 -55.12
C VAL A 23 14.90 53.10 -54.87
N ALA A 24 16.00 53.85 -55.06
CA ALA A 24 16.04 55.30 -54.88
C ALA A 24 15.04 56.05 -55.77
N ARG A 25 14.97 55.68 -57.06
CA ARG A 25 13.97 56.26 -57.99
C ARG A 25 12.55 55.99 -57.49
N ARG A 26 12.26 54.74 -57.12
CA ARG A 26 10.92 54.33 -56.68
C ARG A 26 10.48 55.05 -55.41
N ILE A 27 11.40 55.25 -54.46
CA ILE A 27 11.11 56.00 -53.23
C ILE A 27 10.77 57.46 -53.59
N SER A 28 11.58 58.10 -54.45
CA SER A 28 11.32 59.47 -54.89
C SER A 28 9.94 59.61 -55.56
N ASP A 29 9.61 58.70 -56.48
CA ASP A 29 8.31 58.70 -57.15
C ASP A 29 7.15 58.55 -56.15
N LEU A 30 7.26 57.58 -55.23
CA LEU A 30 6.22 57.30 -54.25
C LEU A 30 5.99 58.43 -53.26
N VAL A 31 7.05 59.12 -52.83
CA VAL A 31 6.94 60.31 -51.96
C VAL A 31 6.18 61.41 -52.69
N ILE A 32 6.56 61.72 -53.93
CA ILE A 32 5.91 62.74 -54.76
C ILE A 32 4.41 62.41 -54.97
N PHE A 33 4.09 61.17 -55.34
CA PHE A 33 2.69 60.76 -55.52
C PHE A 33 1.88 60.84 -54.22
N ALA A 34 2.46 60.43 -53.09
CA ALA A 34 1.80 60.45 -51.80
C ALA A 34 1.55 61.90 -51.30
N GLU A 35 2.49 62.82 -51.53
CA GLU A 35 2.32 64.26 -51.23
C GLU A 35 1.22 64.90 -52.09
N MET A 36 1.04 64.46 -53.34
CA MET A 36 -0.05 64.88 -54.22
C MET A 36 -1.39 64.20 -53.91
N GLY A 37 -1.47 63.34 -52.89
CA GLY A 37 -2.69 62.60 -52.56
C GLY A 37 -3.11 61.55 -53.60
N LYS A 38 -2.19 61.13 -54.48
CA LYS A 38 -2.44 60.12 -55.53
C LYS A 38 -2.01 58.73 -55.04
N SER A 39 -2.89 57.74 -55.18
CA SER A 39 -2.55 56.33 -54.91
C SER A 39 -1.97 55.66 -56.15
N VAL A 40 -0.83 54.97 -56.00
CA VAL A 40 -0.22 54.14 -57.06
C VAL A 40 -0.38 52.67 -56.71
N SER A 41 -0.73 51.85 -57.71
CA SER A 41 -0.81 50.39 -57.61
C SER A 41 0.29 49.75 -58.46
N TYR A 42 0.79 48.60 -58.01
CA TYR A 42 1.77 47.78 -58.73
C TYR A 42 1.26 46.36 -58.97
N ASP A 43 1.93 45.64 -59.86
CA ASP A 43 1.68 44.23 -60.21
C ASP A 43 1.83 43.27 -59.01
N THR A 44 2.63 43.65 -58.00
CA THR A 44 2.77 42.87 -56.76
C THR A 44 1.76 43.21 -55.66
N ASP A 45 0.79 44.10 -55.93
CA ASP A 45 -0.27 44.47 -54.98
C ASP A 45 -1.39 43.43 -54.98
N PHE A 46 -1.02 42.19 -54.66
CA PHE A 46 -1.90 41.05 -54.80
C PHE A 46 -3.22 41.22 -53.99
N PRO A 47 -4.40 41.09 -54.64
CA PRO A 47 -5.70 41.32 -53.98
C PRO A 47 -6.01 40.40 -52.80
N PHE A 48 -5.39 39.21 -52.75
CA PHE A 48 -5.59 38.28 -51.62
C PHE A 48 -4.98 38.79 -50.31
N LEU A 49 -4.04 39.74 -50.39
CA LEU A 49 -3.50 40.44 -49.23
C LEU A 49 -4.40 41.63 -48.88
N SER A 50 -4.39 42.06 -47.62
CA SER A 50 -5.17 43.23 -47.19
C SER A 50 -4.82 44.48 -48.01
N ALA A 51 -5.80 45.38 -48.19
CA ALA A 51 -5.59 46.65 -48.88
C ALA A 51 -4.35 47.38 -48.35
N LEU A 52 -3.57 47.95 -49.27
CA LEU A 52 -2.28 48.57 -48.99
C LEU A 52 -2.38 50.08 -49.13
N LEU A 53 -2.06 50.80 -48.05
CA LEU A 53 -2.02 52.25 -48.03
C LEU A 53 -0.56 52.74 -48.05
N ARG A 54 -0.21 53.44 -49.13
CA ARG A 54 1.10 54.10 -49.30
C ARG A 54 0.99 55.55 -48.86
N THR A 55 1.26 55.80 -47.59
CA THR A 55 1.36 57.16 -47.04
C THR A 55 2.82 57.61 -47.10
N PRO A 56 3.11 58.92 -47.05
CA PRO A 56 4.49 59.40 -46.99
C PRO A 56 5.26 58.75 -45.82
N GLU A 57 4.58 58.52 -44.69
CA GLU A 57 5.16 57.86 -43.53
C GLU A 57 5.44 56.38 -43.76
N SER A 58 4.51 55.61 -44.33
CA SER A 58 4.75 54.18 -44.58
C SER A 58 5.86 53.96 -45.62
N VAL A 59 5.97 54.83 -46.62
CA VAL A 59 7.06 54.82 -47.61
C VAL A 59 8.41 55.12 -46.95
N ARG A 60 8.50 56.15 -46.09
CA ARG A 60 9.73 56.46 -45.34
C ARG A 60 10.15 55.30 -44.42
N GLN A 61 9.22 54.73 -43.65
CA GLN A 61 9.50 53.61 -42.77
C GLN A 61 9.95 52.36 -43.56
N ALA A 62 9.30 52.06 -44.69
CA ALA A 62 9.70 50.97 -45.57
C ALA A 62 11.11 51.19 -46.13
N SER A 63 11.42 52.41 -46.58
CA SER A 63 12.75 52.78 -47.07
C SER A 63 13.82 52.54 -45.99
N ALA A 64 13.63 53.09 -44.79
CA ALA A 64 14.58 52.95 -43.68
C ALA A 64 14.85 51.48 -43.31
N ARG A 65 13.82 50.63 -43.37
CA ARG A 65 13.91 49.18 -43.07
C ARG A 65 14.78 48.38 -44.05
N ILE A 66 14.96 48.84 -45.28
CA ILE A 66 15.76 48.16 -46.31
C ILE A 66 16.99 48.95 -46.76
N GLU A 67 17.28 50.07 -46.11
CA GLU A 67 18.45 50.88 -46.38
C GLU A 67 19.75 50.13 -46.04
N GLN A 68 19.75 49.43 -44.90
CA GLN A 68 20.88 48.60 -44.50
C GLN A 68 20.80 47.21 -45.13
N PRO A 69 21.92 46.63 -45.60
CA PRO A 69 21.95 45.31 -46.25
C PRO A 69 21.31 44.19 -45.41
N GLU A 70 21.47 44.21 -44.08
CA GLU A 70 20.90 43.22 -43.17
C GLU A 70 19.37 43.27 -43.14
N GLY A 71 18.82 44.49 -43.03
CA GLY A 71 17.37 44.72 -43.07
C GLY A 71 16.80 44.32 -44.42
N ARG A 72 17.47 44.76 -45.50
CA ARG A 72 17.12 44.39 -46.87
C ARG A 72 17.06 42.87 -47.06
N LEU A 73 18.06 42.15 -46.57
CA LEU A 73 18.08 40.68 -46.61
C LEU A 73 16.96 40.07 -45.77
N PHE A 74 16.80 40.50 -44.52
CA PHE A 74 15.81 39.94 -43.61
C PHE A 74 14.39 40.10 -44.15
N TYR A 75 14.01 41.30 -44.58
CA TYR A 75 12.68 41.55 -45.15
C TYR A 75 12.47 40.84 -46.49
N SER A 76 13.55 40.55 -47.23
CA SER A 76 13.43 39.83 -48.50
C SER A 76 12.90 38.43 -48.25
N LEU A 77 13.30 37.76 -47.16
CA LEU A 77 12.88 36.41 -46.76
C LEU A 77 11.35 36.23 -46.73
N PHE A 78 10.63 37.33 -46.52
CA PHE A 78 9.18 37.38 -46.36
C PHE A 78 8.45 37.99 -47.56
N TRP A 79 9.14 38.16 -48.70
CA TRP A 79 8.52 38.70 -49.92
C TRP A 79 8.84 37.89 -51.18
N PHE A 80 7.91 37.90 -52.13
CA PHE A 80 7.96 37.11 -53.36
C PHE A 80 9.12 37.51 -54.28
N ARG A 81 9.58 36.55 -55.09
CA ARG A 81 10.61 36.75 -56.11
C ARG A 81 10.16 36.17 -57.43
N LYS A 82 10.10 37.00 -58.47
CA LYS A 82 9.86 36.56 -59.85
C LYS A 82 11.18 36.18 -60.51
N ASN A 83 11.39 34.91 -60.87
CA ASN A 83 12.67 34.44 -61.41
C ASN A 83 12.57 33.54 -62.65
N ASN A 84 11.48 32.82 -62.85
CA ASN A 84 11.27 31.89 -63.96
C ASN A 84 9.84 31.98 -64.53
N ASP A 85 9.56 31.24 -65.61
CA ASP A 85 8.23 31.26 -66.25
C ASP A 85 7.10 30.78 -65.31
N PRO A 86 7.28 29.74 -64.47
CA PRO A 86 6.28 29.39 -63.45
C PRO A 86 5.96 30.52 -62.47
N ASP A 87 6.97 31.28 -62.03
CA ASP A 87 6.76 32.44 -61.17
C ASP A 87 5.98 33.54 -61.90
N GLN A 88 6.31 33.81 -63.17
CA GLN A 88 5.57 34.79 -63.99
C GLN A 88 4.10 34.39 -64.12
N MET A 89 3.82 33.14 -64.48
CA MET A 89 2.46 32.61 -64.59
C MET A 89 1.71 32.69 -63.25
N ALA A 90 2.36 32.35 -62.13
CA ALA A 90 1.75 32.44 -60.82
C ALA A 90 1.45 33.90 -60.40
N PHE A 91 2.32 34.85 -60.74
CA PHE A 91 2.08 36.28 -60.47
C PHE A 91 0.85 36.80 -61.22
N GLU A 92 0.73 36.48 -62.52
CA GLU A 92 -0.44 36.85 -63.33
C GLU A 92 -1.75 36.28 -62.78
N LEU A 93 -1.70 35.06 -62.21
CA LEU A 93 -2.85 34.45 -61.54
C LEU A 93 -3.17 35.16 -60.21
N LEU A 94 -2.16 35.49 -59.41
CA LEU A 94 -2.33 36.22 -58.15
C LEU A 94 -2.88 37.63 -58.37
N GLU A 95 -2.45 38.34 -59.42
CA GLU A 95 -3.00 39.64 -59.83
C GLU A 95 -4.51 39.55 -60.11
N LYS A 96 -4.96 38.46 -60.73
CA LYS A 96 -6.38 38.17 -61.00
C LYS A 96 -7.13 37.59 -59.79
N ASN A 97 -6.48 37.53 -58.62
CA ASN A 97 -6.98 36.91 -57.40
C ASN A 97 -7.30 35.40 -57.54
N GLU A 98 -6.70 34.71 -58.51
CA GLU A 98 -6.84 33.27 -58.74
C GLU A 98 -5.85 32.46 -57.87
N VAL A 99 -5.93 32.65 -56.55
CA VAL A 99 -4.96 32.12 -55.58
C VAL A 99 -4.76 30.60 -55.66
N GLU A 100 -5.84 29.83 -55.77
CA GLU A 100 -5.76 28.36 -55.83
C GLU A 100 -5.02 27.87 -57.09
N LYS A 101 -5.23 28.54 -58.23
CA LYS A 101 -4.52 28.20 -59.47
C LYS A 101 -3.03 28.55 -59.33
N ALA A 102 -2.68 29.67 -58.71
CA ALA A 102 -1.29 30.01 -58.43
C ALA A 102 -0.61 28.98 -57.51
N ILE A 103 -1.31 28.51 -56.47
CA ILE A 103 -0.85 27.38 -55.63
C ILE A 103 -0.58 26.14 -56.49
N ASN A 104 -1.51 25.79 -57.39
CA ASN A 104 -1.37 24.64 -58.30
C ASN A 104 -0.19 24.77 -59.27
N VAL A 105 0.25 25.98 -59.60
CA VAL A 105 1.48 26.20 -60.38
C VAL A 105 2.69 25.82 -59.54
N TRP A 106 2.87 26.46 -58.38
CA TRP A 106 4.09 26.27 -57.58
C TRP A 106 4.16 24.91 -56.89
N ILE A 107 3.04 24.31 -56.49
CA ILE A 107 3.04 23.03 -55.77
C ILE A 107 3.61 21.89 -56.61
N LYS A 108 3.46 21.93 -57.95
CA LYS A 108 4.07 20.96 -58.90
C LYS A 108 5.59 20.89 -58.78
N TYR A 109 6.20 22.00 -58.37
CA TYR A 109 7.65 22.12 -58.20
C TYR A 109 8.10 21.84 -56.76
N ALA A 110 7.19 21.87 -55.78
CA ALA A 110 7.49 21.67 -54.37
C ALA A 110 7.71 20.21 -53.94
N HIS A 111 7.29 19.26 -54.76
CA HIS A 111 7.50 17.83 -54.53
C HIS A 111 8.85 17.30 -55.05
N GLN A 112 9.57 18.10 -55.84
CA GLN A 112 10.85 17.72 -56.43
C GLN A 112 12.01 18.05 -55.48
N ASN A 113 13.17 17.42 -55.69
CA ASN A 113 14.40 17.82 -55.00
C ASN A 113 14.72 19.29 -55.33
N ILE A 114 15.20 20.04 -54.33
CA ILE A 114 15.51 21.46 -54.51
C ILE A 114 16.64 21.62 -55.52
N SER A 115 16.37 22.40 -56.56
CA SER A 115 17.29 22.77 -57.63
C SER A 115 17.22 24.27 -57.89
N VAL A 116 18.12 24.78 -58.75
CA VAL A 116 18.12 26.20 -59.13
C VAL A 116 16.80 26.60 -59.81
N ASP A 117 16.20 25.67 -60.55
CA ASP A 117 15.01 25.92 -61.38
C ASP A 117 13.73 26.01 -60.57
N ASN A 118 13.62 25.26 -59.45
CA ASN A 118 12.42 25.25 -58.60
C ASN A 118 12.56 26.06 -57.31
N TYR A 119 13.77 26.54 -56.97
CA TYR A 119 14.02 27.22 -55.70
C TYR A 119 13.09 28.42 -55.46
N SER A 120 12.89 29.26 -56.49
CA SER A 120 11.99 30.42 -56.38
C SER A 120 10.53 30.02 -56.21
N CYS A 121 10.07 29.00 -56.94
CA CYS A 121 8.71 28.46 -56.81
C CYS A 121 8.40 27.99 -55.39
N ILE A 122 9.29 27.20 -54.79
CA ILE A 122 9.10 26.64 -53.44
C ILE A 122 9.07 27.75 -52.39
N ARG A 123 9.96 28.73 -52.54
CA ARG A 123 10.04 29.90 -51.67
C ARG A 123 8.82 30.81 -51.82
N ASN A 124 8.34 31.03 -53.03
CA ASN A 124 7.13 31.82 -53.25
C ASN A 124 5.91 31.12 -52.68
N LEU A 125 5.81 29.79 -52.83
CA LEU A 125 4.74 29.01 -52.21
C LEU A 125 4.78 29.08 -50.68
N SER A 126 5.97 29.05 -50.07
CA SER A 126 6.09 29.20 -48.62
C SER A 126 5.57 30.55 -48.13
N ILE A 127 5.95 31.63 -48.82
CA ILE A 127 5.49 33.00 -48.53
C ILE A 127 4.00 33.15 -48.77
N LEU A 128 3.47 32.55 -49.84
CA LEU A 128 2.03 32.53 -50.12
C LEU A 128 1.28 31.88 -48.97
N TYR A 129 1.67 30.68 -48.55
CA TYR A 129 1.01 30.00 -47.43
C TYR A 129 1.07 30.80 -46.12
N MET A 130 2.22 31.41 -45.80
CA MET A 130 2.34 32.29 -44.62
C MET A 130 1.46 33.55 -44.75
N GLY A 131 1.37 34.14 -45.94
CA GLY A 131 0.50 35.27 -46.23
C GLY A 131 -0.99 34.93 -46.13
N LEU A 132 -1.41 33.75 -46.61
CA LEU A 132 -2.79 33.27 -46.49
C LEU A 132 -3.15 32.95 -45.04
N ALA A 133 -2.22 32.38 -44.25
CA ALA A 133 -2.38 32.20 -42.81
C ALA A 133 -2.49 33.55 -42.07
N ALA A 134 -1.86 34.60 -42.58
CA ALA A 134 -1.95 35.96 -42.05
C ALA A 134 -3.30 36.62 -42.35
N GLY A 135 -3.93 36.29 -43.47
CA GLY A 135 -5.18 36.89 -43.93
C GLY A 135 -6.45 36.42 -43.20
N ASN A 136 -7.58 36.97 -43.64
CA ASN A 136 -8.92 36.62 -43.15
C ASN A 136 -9.69 35.68 -44.10
N LEU A 137 -9.09 35.32 -45.24
CA LEU A 137 -9.72 34.55 -46.31
C LEU A 137 -10.03 33.09 -45.94
N PHE A 138 -9.30 32.50 -44.98
CA PHE A 138 -9.50 31.11 -44.57
C PHE A 138 -10.06 30.99 -43.15
N PRO A 139 -10.87 29.95 -42.86
CA PRO A 139 -11.26 29.63 -41.49
C PRO A 139 -10.03 29.26 -40.63
N ASN A 140 -10.11 29.48 -39.32
CA ASN A 140 -8.99 29.33 -38.39
C ASN A 140 -8.32 27.94 -38.45
N SER A 141 -9.09 26.87 -38.65
CA SER A 141 -8.56 25.50 -38.80
C SER A 141 -7.64 25.33 -40.02
N GLY A 142 -7.92 26.02 -41.13
CA GLY A 142 -7.09 26.01 -42.33
C GLY A 142 -5.80 26.85 -42.18
N LYS A 143 -5.86 27.92 -41.37
CA LYS A 143 -4.70 28.82 -41.15
C LYS A 143 -3.52 28.11 -40.50
N GLN A 144 -3.76 27.17 -39.60
CA GLN A 144 -2.70 26.39 -38.96
C GLN A 144 -1.94 25.55 -39.99
N LEU A 145 -2.66 24.79 -40.83
CA LEU A 145 -2.04 23.94 -41.84
C LEU A 145 -1.24 24.76 -42.86
N LEU A 146 -1.79 25.91 -43.29
CA LEU A 146 -1.10 26.86 -44.15
C LEU A 146 0.20 27.35 -43.52
N LEU A 147 0.17 27.80 -42.25
CA LEU A 147 1.36 28.28 -41.57
C LEU A 147 2.42 27.17 -41.43
N SER A 148 2.03 25.98 -40.98
CA SER A 148 2.95 24.83 -40.85
C SER A 148 3.57 24.45 -42.19
N ASN A 149 2.79 24.41 -43.27
CA ASN A 149 3.29 24.14 -44.61
C ASN A 149 4.25 25.25 -45.08
N GLY A 150 3.92 26.52 -44.81
CA GLY A 150 4.78 27.66 -45.11
C GLY A 150 6.14 27.56 -44.42
N ILE A 151 6.16 27.36 -43.09
CA ILE A 151 7.39 27.21 -42.31
C ILE A 151 8.20 25.99 -42.80
N THR A 152 7.54 24.87 -43.06
CA THR A 152 8.18 23.64 -43.54
C THR A 152 8.85 23.84 -44.91
N LEU A 153 8.17 24.46 -45.87
CA LEU A 153 8.74 24.75 -47.18
C LEU A 153 9.89 25.76 -47.10
N PHE A 154 9.76 26.78 -46.24
CA PHE A 154 10.85 27.70 -45.99
C PHE A 154 12.06 26.98 -45.38
N GLY A 155 11.87 26.12 -44.38
CA GLY A 155 12.94 25.33 -43.78
C GLY A 155 13.67 24.45 -44.80
N LYS A 156 12.95 23.80 -45.72
CA LYS A 156 13.57 23.05 -46.83
C LYS A 156 14.47 23.94 -47.70
N THR A 157 13.98 25.11 -48.12
CA THR A 157 14.76 26.05 -48.95
C THR A 157 15.94 26.64 -48.18
N PHE A 158 15.77 26.91 -46.89
CA PHE A 158 16.81 27.41 -45.98
C PHE A 158 17.94 26.38 -45.77
N SER A 159 17.58 25.11 -45.57
CA SER A 159 18.54 24.02 -45.39
C SER A 159 19.29 23.65 -46.67
N SER A 160 18.78 24.02 -47.84
CA SER A 160 19.45 23.79 -49.12
C SER A 160 20.77 24.58 -49.25
N GLY A 161 21.70 24.06 -50.06
CA GLY A 161 22.93 24.78 -50.43
C GLY A 161 22.69 26.03 -51.31
N LEU A 162 21.47 26.23 -51.79
CA LEU A 162 21.10 27.38 -52.64
C LEU A 162 20.72 28.62 -51.83
N PHE A 163 20.43 28.48 -50.53
CA PHE A 163 20.01 29.60 -49.68
C PHE A 163 21.04 30.73 -49.65
N GLU A 164 22.30 30.38 -49.46
CA GLU A 164 23.41 31.33 -49.39
C GLU A 164 23.62 32.07 -50.71
N LYS A 165 23.52 31.34 -51.83
CA LYS A 165 23.57 31.94 -53.17
C LYS A 165 22.44 32.95 -53.36
N GLY A 166 21.23 32.63 -52.90
CA GLY A 166 20.09 33.55 -52.90
C GLY A 166 20.34 34.80 -52.04
N CYS A 167 20.89 34.64 -50.84
CA CYS A 167 21.18 35.75 -49.92
C CYS A 167 22.12 36.80 -50.53
N ARG A 168 23.13 36.37 -51.30
CA ARG A 168 24.03 37.28 -52.02
C ARG A 168 23.31 38.13 -53.05
N THR A 169 22.33 37.55 -53.76
CA THR A 169 21.52 38.29 -54.74
C THR A 169 20.62 39.35 -54.07
N PHE A 170 20.15 39.11 -52.85
CA PHE A 170 19.20 40.01 -52.16
C PHE A 170 19.87 41.17 -51.42
N SER A 171 21.00 40.88 -50.78
CA SER A 171 21.66 41.78 -49.83
C SER A 171 22.65 42.74 -50.47
N GLY A 172 23.21 42.40 -51.64
CA GLY A 172 24.32 43.15 -52.25
C GLY A 172 25.61 43.09 -51.41
N MET A 173 25.66 42.27 -50.35
CA MET A 173 26.82 42.14 -49.47
C MET A 173 27.94 41.34 -50.15
N ASN A 174 29.18 41.79 -49.94
CA ASN A 174 30.39 41.03 -50.28
C ASN A 174 30.66 39.88 -49.29
N ALA A 175 30.25 40.05 -48.03
CA ALA A 175 30.38 39.03 -46.98
C ALA A 175 29.10 38.19 -46.85
N LEU A 176 29.29 36.89 -46.62
CA LEU A 176 28.20 35.94 -46.42
C LEU A 176 27.57 36.17 -45.04
N PRO A 177 26.25 36.40 -44.95
CA PRO A 177 25.59 36.64 -43.67
C PRO A 177 25.51 35.34 -42.86
N ASP A 178 25.56 35.45 -41.54
CA ASP A 178 25.44 34.31 -40.63
C ASP A 178 24.08 33.61 -40.82
N LYS A 179 24.12 32.46 -41.50
CA LYS A 179 22.95 31.63 -41.79
C LYS A 179 22.17 31.31 -40.52
N MET A 180 22.85 30.97 -39.42
CA MET A 180 22.20 30.58 -38.17
C MET A 180 21.53 31.78 -37.49
N LYS A 181 22.16 32.96 -37.53
CA LYS A 181 21.53 34.21 -37.07
C LYS A 181 20.26 34.52 -37.86
N ILE A 182 20.29 34.35 -39.19
CA ILE A 182 19.11 34.54 -40.04
C ILE A 182 18.00 33.56 -39.68
N GLY A 183 18.34 32.27 -39.54
CA GLY A 183 17.35 31.24 -39.21
C GLY A 183 16.70 31.45 -37.84
N ARG A 184 17.47 31.87 -36.83
CA ARG A 184 16.93 32.25 -35.52
C ARG A 184 16.00 33.47 -35.61
N ALA A 185 16.41 34.51 -36.34
CA ALA A 185 15.57 35.70 -36.53
C ALA A 185 14.26 35.37 -37.27
N PHE A 186 14.30 34.50 -38.29
CA PHE A 186 13.10 34.01 -38.96
C PHE A 186 12.19 33.27 -37.99
N ALA A 187 12.74 32.33 -37.21
CA ALA A 187 11.97 31.57 -36.24
C ALA A 187 11.31 32.48 -35.20
N ASP A 188 12.06 33.46 -34.68
CA ASP A 188 11.56 34.41 -33.68
C ASP A 188 10.38 35.22 -34.19
N GLU A 189 10.44 35.71 -35.43
CA GLU A 189 9.31 36.41 -36.05
C GLU A 189 8.08 35.49 -36.19
N MET A 190 8.27 34.21 -36.54
CA MET A 190 7.15 33.26 -36.65
C MET A 190 6.50 33.02 -35.29
N LEU A 191 7.32 32.85 -34.25
CA LEU A 191 6.85 32.65 -32.89
C LEU A 191 6.13 33.89 -32.35
N GLU A 192 6.64 35.09 -32.62
CA GLU A 192 5.99 36.34 -32.24
C GLU A 192 4.64 36.52 -32.96
N PHE A 193 4.57 36.15 -34.24
CA PHE A 193 3.32 36.18 -34.99
C PHE A 193 2.26 35.24 -34.39
N VAL A 194 2.65 34.02 -34.01
CA VAL A 194 1.73 33.07 -33.34
C VAL A 194 1.34 33.58 -31.95
N GLY A 195 2.30 34.11 -31.17
CA GLY A 195 2.07 34.61 -29.81
C GLY A 195 1.06 35.76 -29.75
N ARG A 196 1.19 36.76 -30.65
CA ARG A 196 0.28 37.92 -30.76
C ARG A 196 -1.16 37.54 -31.12
N ARG A 197 -1.39 36.34 -31.65
CA ARG A 197 -2.69 35.86 -32.11
C ARG A 197 -3.24 34.70 -31.27
N SER A 198 -2.67 34.42 -30.10
CA SER A 198 -3.15 33.34 -29.23
C SER A 198 -4.62 33.50 -28.80
N GLU A 199 -5.18 34.72 -28.83
CA GLU A 199 -6.61 34.98 -28.61
C GLU A 199 -7.49 34.89 -29.88
N GLY A 200 -6.92 34.88 -31.09
CA GLY A 200 -7.66 35.01 -32.36
C GLY A 200 -7.42 33.93 -33.44
N LEU A 201 -6.41 33.08 -33.30
CA LEU A 201 -6.11 31.98 -34.25
C LEU A 201 -6.74 30.62 -33.87
N GLY A 202 -7.53 30.53 -32.79
CA GLY A 202 -8.14 29.27 -32.39
C GLY A 202 -7.12 28.17 -32.09
N GLY A 203 -6.05 28.52 -31.36
CA GLY A 203 -5.10 27.56 -30.78
C GLY A 203 -4.30 26.74 -31.79
N ILE A 204 -3.30 27.34 -32.43
CA ILE A 204 -2.24 26.54 -33.08
C ILE A 204 -1.64 25.65 -32.00
N LYS A 205 -1.78 24.34 -32.16
CA LYS A 205 -1.17 23.38 -31.23
C LYS A 205 0.34 23.56 -31.26
N THR A 206 0.95 23.85 -30.12
CA THR A 206 2.39 24.10 -30.01
C THR A 206 3.24 22.99 -30.63
N GLY A 207 2.84 21.72 -30.46
CA GLY A 207 3.53 20.60 -31.08
C GLY A 207 3.58 20.66 -32.61
N ALA A 208 2.47 21.04 -33.27
CA ALA A 208 2.43 21.17 -34.73
C ALA A 208 3.27 22.37 -35.23
N LEU A 209 3.37 23.43 -34.43
CA LEU A 209 4.24 24.56 -34.73
C LEU A 209 5.71 24.16 -34.63
N VAL A 210 6.13 23.55 -33.51
CA VAL A 210 7.50 23.07 -33.32
C VAL A 210 7.88 22.09 -34.43
N GLU A 211 6.99 21.14 -34.76
CA GLU A 211 7.24 20.15 -35.81
C GLU A 211 7.45 20.78 -37.19
N SER A 212 6.80 21.91 -37.50
CA SER A 212 7.02 22.61 -38.78
C SER A 212 8.47 23.11 -38.96
N PHE A 213 9.23 23.28 -37.87
CA PHE A 213 10.65 23.65 -37.90
C PHE A 213 11.61 22.47 -38.11
N ARG A 214 11.13 21.22 -38.17
CA ARG A 214 12.01 20.03 -38.34
C ARG A 214 12.88 20.05 -39.59
N THR A 215 12.47 20.79 -40.61
CA THR A 215 13.20 20.90 -41.88
C THR A 215 14.37 21.88 -41.82
N PHE A 216 14.51 22.65 -40.74
CA PHE A 216 15.65 23.54 -40.50
C PHE A 216 16.85 22.76 -39.92
N PRO A 217 18.06 23.35 -39.94
CA PRO A 217 19.21 22.83 -39.19
C PRO A 217 18.90 22.61 -37.70
N GLY A 218 19.56 21.60 -37.11
CA GLY A 218 19.26 21.12 -35.76
C GLY A 218 19.36 22.20 -34.68
N GLU A 219 20.25 23.17 -34.83
CA GLU A 219 20.42 24.25 -33.86
C GLU A 219 19.27 25.26 -33.89
N ILE A 220 18.65 25.50 -35.06
CA ILE A 220 17.46 26.36 -35.16
C ILE A 220 16.24 25.63 -34.59
N PHE A 221 16.11 24.33 -34.87
CA PHE A 221 15.09 23.50 -34.26
C PHE A 221 15.23 23.46 -32.73
N SER A 222 16.47 23.35 -32.20
CA SER A 222 16.74 23.42 -30.75
C SER A 222 16.34 24.78 -30.18
N HIS A 223 16.75 25.88 -30.83
CA HIS A 223 16.39 27.25 -30.42
C HIS A 223 14.86 27.45 -30.30
N VAL A 224 14.08 26.92 -31.24
CA VAL A 224 12.62 26.96 -31.17
C VAL A 224 12.11 26.10 -30.03
N THR A 225 12.58 24.85 -29.92
CA THR A 225 12.12 23.89 -28.91
C THR A 225 12.39 24.39 -27.48
N GLU A 226 13.56 24.97 -27.23
CA GLU A 226 13.97 25.53 -25.94
C GLU A 226 12.99 26.58 -25.39
N LYS A 227 12.41 27.41 -26.27
CA LYS A 227 11.42 28.42 -25.88
C LYS A 227 10.14 27.82 -25.29
N PHE A 228 9.85 26.56 -25.59
CA PHE A 228 8.65 25.86 -25.12
C PHE A 228 8.91 24.88 -23.99
N VAL A 229 10.12 24.32 -23.86
CA VAL A 229 10.41 23.29 -22.86
C VAL A 229 11.02 23.83 -21.58
N ASN A 230 11.68 24.99 -21.61
CA ASN A 230 12.41 25.52 -20.45
C ASN A 230 11.48 25.83 -19.26
N LYS A 231 10.33 26.47 -19.48
CA LYS A 231 9.40 26.82 -18.39
C LYS A 231 8.78 25.59 -17.70
N PRO A 232 8.22 24.60 -18.42
CA PRO A 232 7.74 23.36 -17.80
C PRO A 232 8.83 22.60 -17.04
N ILE A 233 10.05 22.52 -17.61
CA ILE A 233 11.19 21.90 -16.91
C ILE A 233 11.47 22.64 -15.60
N GLN A 234 11.63 23.96 -15.63
CA GLN A 234 11.89 24.77 -14.44
C GLN A 234 10.79 24.62 -13.38
N ARG A 235 9.51 24.52 -13.77
CA ARG A 235 8.42 24.31 -12.82
C ARG A 235 8.50 22.94 -12.17
N ILE A 236 8.73 21.86 -12.93
CA ILE A 236 8.94 20.51 -12.36
C ILE A 236 10.14 20.52 -11.40
N GLU A 237 11.24 21.15 -11.78
CA GLU A 237 12.44 21.24 -10.93
C GLU A 237 12.20 22.02 -9.64
N ALA A 238 11.48 23.14 -9.70
CA ALA A 238 11.12 23.92 -8.54
C ALA A 238 10.18 23.14 -7.59
N THR A 239 9.14 22.50 -8.13
CA THR A 239 8.20 21.71 -7.33
C THR A 239 8.87 20.49 -6.69
N THR A 240 9.76 19.80 -7.41
CA THR A 240 10.52 18.67 -6.83
C THR A 240 11.48 19.11 -5.72
N ALA A 241 12.10 20.29 -5.84
CA ALA A 241 12.94 20.85 -4.79
C ALA A 241 12.14 21.23 -3.53
N ASP A 242 10.99 21.89 -3.69
CA ASP A 242 10.07 22.23 -2.59
C ASP A 242 9.54 20.98 -1.87
N VAL A 243 9.17 19.95 -2.63
CA VAL A 243 8.71 18.66 -2.05
C VAL A 243 9.80 17.96 -1.26
N ARG A 244 11.06 18.00 -1.72
CA ARG A 244 12.19 17.41 -1.02
C ARG A 244 12.36 17.99 0.39
N GLU A 245 12.21 19.30 0.54
CA GLU A 245 12.26 19.96 1.85
C GLU A 245 11.05 19.58 2.71
N LYS A 246 9.83 19.63 2.14
CA LYS A 246 8.59 19.31 2.85
C LYS A 246 8.56 17.89 3.40
N ARG A 247 8.96 16.89 2.61
CA ARG A 247 8.95 15.48 3.06
C ARG A 247 10.01 15.19 4.12
N ALA A 248 11.14 15.90 4.10
CA ALA A 248 12.17 15.78 5.13
C ALA A 248 11.66 16.31 6.49
N LEU A 249 10.86 17.38 6.48
CA LEU A 249 10.25 17.94 7.68
C LEU A 249 9.03 17.15 8.17
N ARG A 250 8.26 16.55 7.25
CA ARG A 250 7.02 15.82 7.55
C ARG A 250 6.96 14.45 6.85
N PRO A 251 7.75 13.45 7.29
CA PRO A 251 7.77 12.13 6.67
C PRO A 251 6.42 11.39 6.73
N HIS A 252 5.63 11.62 7.79
CA HIS A 252 4.31 11.01 7.95
C HIS A 252 3.29 11.48 6.88
N ASP A 253 3.46 12.70 6.35
CA ASP A 253 2.58 13.26 5.31
C ASP A 253 3.13 13.06 3.89
N ALA A 254 4.25 12.32 3.75
CA ALA A 254 4.95 12.17 2.47
C ALA A 254 4.07 11.51 1.39
N ASP A 255 3.06 10.72 1.76
CA ASP A 255 2.12 10.16 0.78
C ASP A 255 1.26 11.24 0.09
N GLN A 256 0.77 12.21 0.86
CA GLN A 256 -0.04 13.33 0.36
C GLN A 256 0.83 14.32 -0.42
N ILE A 257 2.02 14.62 0.10
CA ILE A 257 2.98 15.49 -0.56
C ILE A 257 3.36 14.91 -1.94
N GLY A 258 3.64 13.61 -2.02
CA GLY A 258 3.94 12.93 -3.27
C GLY A 258 2.77 12.91 -4.27
N LYS A 259 1.53 12.76 -3.79
CA LYS A 259 0.32 12.80 -4.64
C LYS A 259 0.14 14.20 -5.24
N HIS A 260 0.36 15.23 -4.43
CA HIS A 260 0.27 16.61 -4.88
C HIS A 260 1.38 16.93 -5.91
N LEU A 261 2.61 16.45 -5.68
CA LEU A 261 3.71 16.56 -6.65
C LEU A 261 3.31 15.97 -8.01
N TYR A 262 2.78 14.75 -8.02
CA TYR A 262 2.33 14.09 -9.24
C TYR A 262 1.25 14.91 -9.95
N GLN A 263 0.19 15.31 -9.25
CA GLN A 263 -0.93 16.05 -9.82
C GLN A 263 -0.53 17.41 -10.41
N THR A 264 0.37 18.12 -9.74
CA THR A 264 0.81 19.46 -10.18
C THR A 264 1.80 19.44 -11.33
N THR A 265 2.48 18.31 -11.57
CA THR A 265 3.54 18.20 -12.59
C THR A 265 3.16 17.33 -13.79
N LEU A 266 2.03 16.59 -13.70
CA LEU A 266 1.63 15.64 -14.74
C LEU A 266 1.38 16.31 -16.10
N ASP A 267 0.65 17.43 -16.13
CA ASP A 267 0.35 18.15 -17.36
C ASP A 267 1.61 18.64 -18.07
N ASP A 268 2.59 19.09 -17.29
CA ASP A 268 3.90 19.52 -17.80
C ASP A 268 4.69 18.39 -18.39
N LEU A 269 4.72 17.26 -17.68
CA LEU A 269 5.43 16.09 -18.15
C LEU A 269 4.79 15.57 -19.45
N ILE A 270 3.46 15.51 -19.52
CA ILE A 270 2.73 15.12 -20.72
C ILE A 270 3.06 16.08 -21.87
N TYR A 271 3.02 17.39 -21.61
CA TYR A 271 3.36 18.42 -22.59
C TYR A 271 4.79 18.25 -23.11
N LEU A 272 5.77 18.08 -22.22
CA LEU A 272 7.18 17.83 -22.59
C LEU A 272 7.33 16.54 -23.41
N ARG A 273 6.62 15.47 -23.06
CA ARG A 273 6.62 14.21 -23.82
C ARG A 273 6.20 14.41 -25.27
N THR A 274 5.21 15.28 -25.51
CA THR A 274 4.74 15.56 -26.87
C THR A 274 5.75 16.32 -27.73
N LEU A 275 6.61 17.13 -27.11
CA LEU A 275 7.58 17.97 -27.82
C LEU A 275 8.94 17.29 -28.01
N LEU A 276 9.41 16.59 -26.97
CA LEU A 276 10.77 16.07 -26.91
C LEU A 276 10.91 14.62 -27.37
N SER A 277 9.82 13.84 -27.51
CA SER A 277 9.87 12.37 -27.63
C SER A 277 10.38 11.69 -26.34
N PRO A 278 9.90 10.47 -26.00
CA PRO A 278 10.41 9.71 -24.86
C PRO A 278 11.91 9.37 -24.91
N SER A 279 12.52 9.41 -26.09
CA SER A 279 13.95 9.11 -26.32
C SER A 279 14.89 10.30 -26.15
N ASP A 280 14.38 11.54 -26.01
CA ASP A 280 15.22 12.72 -25.79
C ASP A 280 15.75 12.73 -24.34
N LEU A 281 17.05 12.96 -24.22
CA LEU A 281 17.77 12.95 -22.95
C LEU A 281 17.18 13.93 -21.93
N ARG A 282 16.72 15.11 -22.36
CA ARG A 282 16.13 16.12 -21.46
C ARG A 282 14.80 15.63 -20.88
N TYR A 283 13.96 14.99 -21.71
CA TYR A 283 12.72 14.37 -21.24
C TYR A 283 13.01 13.22 -20.27
N GLN A 284 13.94 12.33 -20.63
CA GLN A 284 14.33 11.23 -19.76
C GLN A 284 14.83 11.74 -18.40
N LEU A 285 15.73 12.74 -18.39
CA LEU A 285 16.28 13.30 -17.15
C LEU A 285 15.20 13.92 -16.25
N ILE A 286 14.27 14.70 -16.82
CA ILE A 286 13.22 15.34 -16.00
C ILE A 286 12.16 14.34 -15.52
N ALA A 287 11.80 13.36 -16.36
CA ALA A 287 10.89 12.28 -15.98
C ALA A 287 11.51 11.43 -14.86
N ASP A 288 12.76 11.01 -15.00
CA ASP A 288 13.48 10.21 -13.99
C ASP A 288 13.71 11.01 -12.70
N LYS A 289 13.94 12.32 -12.78
CA LYS A 289 14.02 13.20 -11.59
C LYS A 289 12.69 13.23 -10.84
N LEU A 290 11.58 13.43 -11.54
CA LEU A 290 10.24 13.42 -10.95
C LEU A 290 9.88 12.05 -10.37
N ALA A 291 10.10 10.96 -11.11
CA ALA A 291 9.85 9.59 -10.66
C ALA A 291 10.63 9.24 -9.40
N ASN A 292 11.91 9.62 -9.33
CA ASN A 292 12.73 9.41 -8.13
C ASN A 292 12.20 10.16 -6.91
N GLU A 293 11.73 11.40 -7.08
CA GLU A 293 11.23 12.20 -5.96
C GLU A 293 9.87 11.66 -5.46
N ILE A 294 9.00 11.21 -6.38
CA ILE A 294 7.74 10.51 -6.03
C ILE A 294 8.04 9.18 -5.32
N LEU A 295 8.99 8.40 -5.82
CA LEU A 295 9.44 7.17 -5.16
C LEU A 295 10.02 7.46 -3.77
N GLN A 296 10.77 8.54 -3.60
CA GLN A 296 11.30 8.90 -2.30
C GLN A 296 10.20 9.28 -1.31
N CYS A 297 9.17 10.00 -1.74
CA CYS A 297 7.98 10.25 -0.93
C CYS A 297 7.31 8.94 -0.48
N CYS A 298 7.22 7.97 -1.39
CA CYS A 298 6.71 6.63 -1.09
C CYS A 298 7.55 5.91 -0.03
N ILE A 299 8.88 5.92 -0.17
CA ILE A 299 9.82 5.29 0.77
C ILE A 299 9.77 5.96 2.15
N ASP A 300 9.81 7.30 2.20
CA ASP A 300 9.81 8.05 3.45
C ASP A 300 8.52 7.77 4.25
N TYR A 301 7.37 7.83 3.57
CA TYR A 301 6.09 7.45 4.17
C TYR A 301 6.10 6.00 4.66
N PHE A 302 6.53 5.07 3.81
CA PHE A 302 6.53 3.65 4.14
C PHE A 302 7.43 3.32 5.34
N ASN A 303 8.58 3.99 5.47
CA ASN A 303 9.50 3.82 6.60
C ASN A 303 8.89 4.27 7.93
N VAL A 304 8.09 5.35 7.94
CA VAL A 304 7.34 5.76 9.13
C VAL A 304 6.31 4.70 9.49
N ILE A 305 5.52 4.26 8.51
CA ILE A 305 4.47 3.25 8.71
C ILE A 305 5.05 1.90 9.18
N MET A 306 6.25 1.54 8.75
CA MET A 306 6.93 0.34 9.24
C MET A 306 7.21 0.34 10.74
N GLN A 307 7.32 1.52 11.37
CA GLN A 307 7.46 1.65 12.82
C GLN A 307 6.11 1.37 13.51
N GLU A 308 5.00 1.70 12.86
CA GLU A 308 3.63 1.44 13.29
C GLU A 308 3.16 0.04 12.85
N ARG A 309 3.67 -0.99 13.54
CA ARG A 309 3.63 -2.43 13.18
C ARG A 309 2.29 -3.02 12.71
N HIS A 310 1.17 -2.34 12.94
CA HIS A 310 -0.19 -2.80 12.61
C HIS A 310 -0.75 -2.25 11.27
N ASP A 311 -0.17 -1.19 10.70
CA ASP A 311 -0.59 -0.72 9.37
C ASP A 311 0.04 -1.59 8.27
N SER A 312 -0.76 -1.84 7.24
CA SER A 312 -0.39 -2.61 6.07
C SER A 312 0.65 -1.92 5.16
N GLY A 313 0.76 -0.59 5.20
CA GLY A 313 1.57 0.20 4.26
C GLY A 313 0.97 0.34 2.86
N LYS A 314 -0.26 -0.15 2.63
CA LYS A 314 -0.93 -0.13 1.31
C LYS A 314 -1.09 1.26 0.71
N LYS A 315 -1.17 2.30 1.54
CA LYS A 315 -1.30 3.70 1.10
C LYS A 315 -0.09 4.21 0.32
N ALA A 316 1.07 3.54 0.41
CA ALA A 316 2.27 3.86 -0.35
C ALA A 316 2.19 3.41 -1.82
N LEU A 317 1.43 2.34 -2.12
CA LEU A 317 1.39 1.72 -3.44
C LEU A 317 0.98 2.66 -4.61
N PRO A 318 0.02 3.59 -4.46
CA PRO A 318 -0.30 4.54 -5.52
C PRO A 318 0.90 5.37 -5.95
N LEU A 319 1.71 5.86 -5.01
CA LEU A 319 2.91 6.63 -5.34
C LEU A 319 3.95 5.77 -6.06
N LEU A 320 4.14 4.53 -5.61
CA LEU A 320 5.02 3.58 -6.27
C LEU A 320 4.60 3.34 -7.73
N ARG A 321 3.28 3.22 -8.00
CA ARG A 321 2.75 3.08 -9.37
C ARG A 321 3.00 4.34 -10.20
N HIS A 322 2.74 5.53 -9.65
CA HIS A 322 3.02 6.78 -10.34
C HIS A 322 4.50 6.94 -10.69
N ALA A 323 5.41 6.56 -9.78
CA ALA A 323 6.85 6.57 -10.06
C ALA A 323 7.21 5.60 -11.20
N ASP A 324 6.61 4.40 -11.23
CA ASP A 324 6.82 3.40 -12.29
C ASP A 324 6.34 3.89 -13.66
N ASP A 325 5.14 4.50 -13.71
CA ASP A 325 4.53 5.02 -14.94
C ASP A 325 5.34 6.16 -15.56
N ILE A 326 6.01 6.96 -14.72
CA ILE A 326 6.83 8.10 -15.15
C ILE A 326 8.25 7.67 -15.51
N ALA A 327 8.82 6.69 -14.81
CA ALA A 327 10.22 6.30 -14.97
C ALA A 327 10.54 5.87 -16.41
N VAL A 328 11.61 6.42 -16.96
CA VAL A 328 12.08 6.12 -18.31
C VAL A 328 13.38 5.31 -18.24
N GLY A 329 14.37 5.79 -17.49
CA GLY A 329 15.69 5.19 -17.41
C GLY A 329 15.73 3.90 -16.61
N GLY A 330 16.53 2.94 -17.09
CA GLY A 330 16.64 1.60 -16.48
C GLY A 330 17.02 1.61 -15.00
N ARG A 331 17.89 2.54 -14.57
CA ARG A 331 18.28 2.68 -13.16
C ARG A 331 17.08 3.03 -12.26
N VAL A 332 16.22 3.95 -12.68
CA VAL A 332 15.05 4.36 -11.89
C VAL A 332 14.03 3.24 -11.87
N LYS A 333 13.79 2.58 -13.00
CA LYS A 333 12.91 1.40 -13.08
C LYS A 333 13.38 0.26 -12.17
N SER A 334 14.67 -0.05 -12.12
CA SER A 334 15.23 -1.05 -11.20
C SER A 334 14.94 -0.67 -9.75
N ARG A 335 15.21 0.59 -9.37
CA ARG A 335 14.97 1.09 -8.02
C ARG A 335 13.49 1.02 -7.63
N VAL A 336 12.58 1.35 -8.55
CA VAL A 336 11.13 1.20 -8.35
C VAL A 336 10.77 -0.28 -8.17
N GLY A 337 11.31 -1.17 -9.00
CA GLY A 337 11.08 -2.62 -8.92
C GLY A 337 11.56 -3.23 -7.59
N GLU A 338 12.75 -2.88 -7.12
CA GLU A 338 13.29 -3.35 -5.84
C GLU A 338 12.39 -2.93 -4.66
N ASN A 339 11.97 -1.66 -4.65
CA ASN A 339 11.07 -1.15 -3.61
C ASN A 339 9.67 -1.76 -3.72
N ARG A 340 9.19 -2.03 -4.94
CA ARG A 340 7.93 -2.76 -5.17
C ARG A 340 7.96 -4.12 -4.51
N SER A 341 8.98 -4.93 -4.79
CA SER A 341 9.11 -6.27 -4.22
C SER A 341 9.16 -6.24 -2.70
N LEU A 342 9.90 -5.28 -2.13
CA LEU A 342 9.98 -5.08 -0.67
C LEU A 342 8.60 -4.75 -0.09
N MET A 343 7.93 -3.71 -0.60
CA MET A 343 6.64 -3.26 -0.07
C MET A 343 5.53 -4.31 -0.25
N GLU A 344 5.49 -5.00 -1.38
CA GLU A 344 4.52 -6.08 -1.63
C GLU A 344 4.72 -7.26 -0.67
N SER A 345 5.97 -7.64 -0.38
CA SER A 345 6.26 -8.68 0.61
C SER A 345 5.79 -8.28 2.01
N TRP A 346 6.01 -7.02 2.41
CA TRP A 346 5.56 -6.47 3.67
C TRP A 346 4.04 -6.43 3.79
N ILE A 347 3.35 -5.98 2.73
CA ILE A 347 1.89 -5.93 2.67
C ILE A 347 1.30 -7.34 2.77
N LYS A 348 1.90 -8.32 2.08
CA LYS A 348 1.46 -9.73 2.13
C LYS A 348 1.63 -10.31 3.53
N ALA A 349 2.66 -9.92 4.27
CA ALA A 349 2.91 -10.33 5.64
C ALA A 349 2.07 -9.58 6.70
N ALA A 350 1.29 -8.56 6.32
CA ALA A 350 0.50 -7.76 7.27
C ALA A 350 -0.50 -8.57 8.14
N PRO A 351 -1.23 -9.57 7.60
CA PRO A 351 -2.13 -10.40 8.43
C PRO A 351 -1.40 -11.23 9.48
N LEU A 352 -0.15 -11.63 9.22
CA LEU A 352 0.67 -12.35 10.18
C LEU A 352 1.12 -11.40 11.31
N ARG A 353 1.66 -10.23 10.97
CA ARG A 353 2.08 -9.22 11.96
C ARG A 353 0.94 -8.76 12.86
N LYS A 354 -0.26 -8.57 12.30
CA LYS A 354 -1.45 -8.20 13.09
C LYS A 354 -1.77 -9.25 14.15
N ARG A 355 -1.79 -10.53 13.77
CA ARG A 355 -2.02 -11.64 14.70
C ARG A 355 -0.91 -11.73 15.77
N GLN A 356 0.36 -11.57 15.38
CA GLN A 356 1.48 -11.55 16.32
C GLN A 356 1.35 -10.42 17.35
N HIS A 357 0.93 -9.23 16.92
CA HIS A 357 0.67 -8.10 17.83
C HIS A 357 -0.48 -8.39 18.80
N GLU A 358 -1.61 -8.92 18.30
CA GLU A 358 -2.75 -9.33 19.14
C GLU A 358 -2.33 -10.37 20.19
N THR A 359 -1.58 -11.40 19.80
CA THR A 359 -1.02 -12.42 20.71
C THR A 359 -0.08 -11.82 21.76
N SER A 360 0.74 -10.83 21.40
CA SER A 360 1.62 -10.12 22.34
C SER A 360 0.83 -9.40 23.42
N LEU A 361 -0.23 -8.65 23.04
CA LEU A 361 -1.08 -7.93 23.98
C LEU A 361 -1.77 -8.89 24.97
N LEU A 362 -2.26 -10.04 24.48
CA LEU A 362 -2.84 -11.07 25.35
C LEU A 362 -1.82 -11.66 26.32
N THR A 363 -0.58 -11.87 25.86
CA THR A 363 0.52 -12.40 26.68
C THR A 363 0.89 -11.41 27.79
N GLU A 364 1.04 -10.12 27.47
CA GLU A 364 1.35 -9.06 28.42
C GLU A 364 0.26 -8.89 29.47
N ASP A 365 -1.01 -8.97 29.08
CA ASP A 365 -2.15 -8.86 29.97
C ASP A 365 -2.24 -10.05 30.95
N ILE A 366 -2.06 -11.29 30.49
CA ILE A 366 -1.98 -12.47 31.38
C ILE A 366 -0.81 -12.31 32.35
N ALA A 367 0.38 -11.96 31.85
CA ALA A 367 1.56 -11.78 32.69
C ALA A 367 1.34 -10.69 33.76
N GLY A 368 0.71 -9.58 33.39
CA GLY A 368 0.33 -8.51 34.31
C GLY A 368 -0.63 -8.99 35.40
N GLN A 369 -1.67 -9.75 35.05
CA GLN A 369 -2.58 -10.34 36.04
C GLN A 369 -1.86 -11.30 36.98
N LEU A 370 -1.02 -12.19 36.45
CA LEU A 370 -0.28 -13.17 37.25
C LEU A 370 0.72 -12.50 38.20
N ASN A 371 1.40 -11.44 37.77
CA ASN A 371 2.37 -10.72 38.60
C ASN A 371 1.71 -9.93 39.74
N ASN A 372 0.51 -9.36 39.52
CA ASN A 372 -0.22 -8.62 40.56
C ASN A 372 -1.01 -9.53 41.50
N PHE A 373 -1.19 -10.79 41.12
CA PHE A 373 -2.05 -11.72 41.82
C PHE A 373 -1.61 -12.07 43.26
N PRO A 374 -0.31 -12.29 43.56
CA PRO A 374 0.14 -12.63 44.91
C PRO A 374 -0.27 -11.59 45.96
N ASP A 375 -0.24 -10.31 45.62
CA ASP A 375 -0.60 -9.22 46.53
C ASP A 375 -2.10 -9.22 46.83
N VAL A 376 -2.93 -9.39 45.78
CA VAL A 376 -4.40 -9.51 45.93
C VAL A 376 -4.73 -10.72 46.80
N ALA A 377 -4.09 -11.86 46.51
CA ALA A 377 -4.26 -13.08 47.29
C ALA A 377 -3.81 -12.92 48.75
N ALA A 378 -2.71 -12.22 49.03
CA ALA A 378 -2.22 -12.03 50.40
C ALA A 378 -3.18 -11.20 51.27
N SER A 379 -3.89 -10.25 50.66
CA SER A 379 -4.83 -9.36 51.36
C SER A 379 -6.25 -9.92 51.53
N ALA A 380 -6.57 -11.05 50.90
CA ALA A 380 -7.92 -11.58 50.86
C ALA A 380 -8.23 -12.56 52.01
N ASP A 381 -9.46 -12.48 52.52
CA ASP A 381 -9.97 -13.43 53.50
C ASP A 381 -10.04 -14.85 52.93
N ALA A 382 -9.91 -15.86 53.80
CA ALA A 382 -9.93 -17.27 53.42
C ALA A 382 -11.14 -17.63 52.54
N GLU A 383 -12.33 -17.15 52.88
CA GLU A 383 -13.57 -17.44 52.14
C GLU A 383 -13.61 -16.86 50.72
N GLN A 384 -12.79 -15.84 50.43
CA GLN A 384 -12.75 -15.18 49.12
C GLN A 384 -11.79 -15.85 48.13
N LEU A 385 -10.89 -16.72 48.62
CA LEU A 385 -9.86 -17.35 47.79
C LEU A 385 -10.42 -18.19 46.63
N PRO A 386 -11.51 -18.98 46.81
CA PRO A 386 -12.11 -19.71 45.69
C PRO A 386 -12.68 -18.83 44.59
N SER A 387 -13.26 -17.66 44.93
CA SER A 387 -13.72 -16.71 43.91
C SER A 387 -12.57 -16.06 43.15
N ILE A 388 -11.51 -15.68 43.86
CA ILE A 388 -10.32 -15.06 43.28
C ILE A 388 -9.62 -16.04 42.31
N ALA A 389 -9.46 -17.31 42.72
CA ALA A 389 -8.90 -18.36 41.87
C ALA A 389 -9.73 -18.59 40.60
N ARG A 390 -11.07 -18.61 40.71
CA ARG A 390 -11.96 -18.74 39.55
C ARG A 390 -11.84 -17.56 38.59
N HIS A 391 -11.84 -16.34 39.12
CA HIS A 391 -11.69 -15.14 38.30
C HIS A 391 -10.37 -15.14 37.53
N LEU A 392 -9.25 -15.47 38.20
CA LEU A 392 -7.95 -15.57 37.53
C LEU A 392 -7.96 -16.63 36.43
N PHE A 393 -8.51 -17.82 36.71
CA PHE A 393 -8.63 -18.88 35.72
C PHE A 393 -9.43 -18.44 34.49
N ASP A 394 -10.64 -17.91 34.73
CA ASP A 394 -11.56 -17.51 33.66
C ASP A 394 -10.98 -16.37 32.82
N HIS A 395 -10.23 -15.45 33.44
CA HIS A 395 -9.54 -14.37 32.76
C HIS A 395 -8.42 -14.87 31.82
N CYS A 396 -7.69 -15.90 32.24
CA CYS A 396 -6.50 -16.38 31.53
C CYS A 396 -6.80 -17.48 30.50
N ILE A 397 -7.74 -18.39 30.79
CA ILE A 397 -7.93 -19.62 29.99
C ILE A 397 -8.26 -19.34 28.52
N GLY A 398 -9.21 -18.44 28.25
CA GLY A 398 -9.60 -18.10 26.88
C GLY A 398 -8.45 -17.48 26.09
N LYS A 399 -7.65 -16.63 26.75
CA LYS A 399 -6.49 -15.95 26.14
C LYS A 399 -5.36 -16.94 25.86
N LEU A 400 -5.09 -17.87 26.78
CA LEU A 400 -4.11 -18.95 26.57
C LEU A 400 -4.50 -19.84 25.39
N LEU A 401 -5.77 -20.17 25.22
CA LEU A 401 -6.25 -20.95 24.07
C LEU A 401 -6.05 -20.19 22.75
N ILE A 402 -6.30 -18.89 22.72
CA ILE A 402 -6.06 -18.04 21.55
C ILE A 402 -4.56 -18.00 21.21
N ILE A 403 -3.69 -17.81 22.22
CA ILE A 403 -2.23 -17.81 22.05
C ILE A 403 -1.74 -19.17 21.52
N ARG A 404 -2.26 -20.28 22.07
CA ARG A 404 -1.89 -21.65 21.66
C ARG A 404 -2.31 -21.99 20.23
N ALA A 405 -3.48 -21.52 19.81
CA ALA A 405 -4.00 -21.77 18.47
C ALA A 405 -3.31 -20.92 17.37
N ALA A 406 -2.39 -20.02 17.76
CA ALA A 406 -1.67 -19.19 16.80
C ALA A 406 -0.69 -20.03 15.94
N PRO A 407 -0.55 -19.73 14.65
CA PRO A 407 0.25 -20.53 13.70
C PRO A 407 1.76 -20.54 14.01
N ASP A 408 2.26 -19.64 14.85
CA ASP A 408 3.65 -19.57 15.29
C ASP A 408 3.88 -20.50 16.50
N ALA A 409 3.39 -21.73 16.39
CA ALA A 409 3.18 -22.65 17.51
C ALA A 409 4.47 -22.94 18.28
N ASP A 410 5.63 -23.06 17.63
CA ASP A 410 6.88 -23.42 18.29
C ASP A 410 7.38 -22.33 19.26
N THR A 411 7.28 -21.05 18.89
CA THR A 411 7.71 -19.93 19.76
C THR A 411 6.65 -19.62 20.83
N ASN A 412 5.38 -19.76 20.49
CA ASN A 412 4.27 -19.51 21.41
C ASN A 412 4.03 -20.68 22.37
N HIS A 413 4.49 -21.89 22.06
CA HIS A 413 4.34 -23.05 22.94
C HIS A 413 5.09 -22.86 24.25
N GLY A 414 6.35 -22.42 24.20
CA GLY A 414 7.13 -22.14 25.42
C GLY A 414 6.51 -21.03 26.26
N THR A 415 6.07 -19.93 25.63
CA THR A 415 5.42 -18.82 26.32
C THR A 415 4.09 -19.23 26.96
N CYS A 416 3.24 -19.94 26.19
CA CYS A 416 1.98 -20.47 26.68
C CYS A 416 2.18 -21.45 27.84
N LEU A 417 3.17 -22.35 27.73
CA LEU A 417 3.52 -23.33 28.76
C LEU A 417 3.96 -22.65 30.06
N ASN A 418 4.77 -21.59 29.97
CA ASN A 418 5.21 -20.83 31.14
C ASN A 418 4.03 -20.11 31.81
N LEU A 419 3.15 -19.46 31.03
CA LEU A 419 1.98 -18.76 31.57
C LEU A 419 0.96 -19.72 32.16
N SER A 420 0.68 -20.85 31.52
CA SER A 420 -0.24 -21.88 32.04
C SER A 420 0.32 -22.55 33.29
N SER A 421 1.64 -22.75 33.35
CA SER A 421 2.34 -23.24 34.54
C SER A 421 2.23 -22.27 35.72
N ALA A 422 2.47 -20.97 35.48
CA ALA A 422 2.34 -19.95 36.51
C ALA A 422 0.90 -19.84 37.03
N LEU A 423 -0.09 -19.86 36.12
CA LEU A 423 -1.52 -19.91 36.48
C LEU A 423 -1.85 -21.12 37.34
N ALA A 424 -1.43 -22.32 36.93
CA ALA A 424 -1.67 -23.55 37.66
C ALA A 424 -1.03 -23.53 39.05
N ASN A 425 0.19 -22.99 39.16
CA ASN A 425 0.90 -22.86 40.43
C ASN A 425 0.17 -21.93 41.41
N HIS A 426 -0.24 -20.73 40.96
CA HIS A 426 -0.96 -19.79 41.82
C HIS A 426 -2.31 -20.32 42.29
N ILE A 427 -3.07 -20.97 41.41
CA ILE A 427 -4.36 -21.57 41.79
C ILE A 427 -4.15 -22.77 42.73
N SER A 428 -3.08 -23.56 42.53
CA SER A 428 -2.73 -24.66 43.43
C SER A 428 -2.40 -24.15 44.84
N GLU A 429 -1.62 -23.07 44.94
CA GLU A 429 -1.27 -22.44 46.21
C GLU A 429 -2.51 -21.90 46.94
N LEU A 430 -3.40 -21.21 46.23
CA LEU A 430 -4.66 -20.74 46.79
C LEU A 430 -5.57 -21.87 47.28
N SER A 431 -5.66 -22.95 46.50
CA SER A 431 -6.51 -24.10 46.85
C SER A 431 -6.01 -24.79 48.12
N MET A 432 -4.68 -24.94 48.26
CA MET A 432 -4.07 -25.46 49.48
C MET A 432 -4.31 -24.54 50.67
N ARG A 433 -4.06 -23.23 50.52
CA ARG A 433 -4.25 -22.25 51.60
C ARG A 433 -5.70 -22.16 52.05
N TYR A 434 -6.66 -22.13 51.12
CA TYR A 434 -8.09 -22.19 51.42
C TYR A 434 -8.44 -23.43 52.22
N SER A 435 -8.02 -24.61 51.73
CA SER A 435 -8.27 -25.88 52.41
C SER A 435 -7.67 -25.94 53.82
N GLU A 436 -6.55 -25.28 54.06
CA GLU A 436 -5.89 -25.27 55.37
C GLU A 436 -6.57 -24.32 56.36
N GLN A 437 -7.07 -23.19 55.88
CA GLN A 437 -7.73 -22.19 56.72
C GLN A 437 -9.18 -22.54 57.04
N THR A 438 -9.94 -23.13 56.09
CA THR A 438 -11.38 -23.40 56.25
C THR A 438 -11.69 -24.88 56.51
N GLY A 439 -10.74 -25.77 56.21
CA GLY A 439 -10.94 -27.21 56.21
C GLY A 439 -11.78 -27.72 55.03
N ASP A 440 -12.30 -26.86 54.15
CA ASP A 440 -13.11 -27.28 53.00
C ASP A 440 -12.24 -27.82 51.86
N HIS A 441 -12.00 -29.13 51.93
CA HIS A 441 -11.24 -29.87 50.92
C HIS A 441 -12.03 -30.08 49.62
N THR A 442 -13.36 -29.97 49.64
CA THR A 442 -14.18 -30.30 48.46
C THR A 442 -14.07 -29.20 47.42
N GLU A 443 -14.21 -27.94 47.84
CA GLU A 443 -14.09 -26.81 46.92
C GLU A 443 -12.64 -26.60 46.46
N ALA A 444 -11.65 -26.85 47.32
CA ALA A 444 -10.24 -26.86 46.93
C ALA A 444 -9.95 -27.87 45.80
N ILE A 445 -10.46 -29.11 45.93
CA ILE A 445 -10.30 -30.14 44.88
C ILE A 445 -10.99 -29.72 43.58
N ARG A 446 -12.17 -29.10 43.63
CA ARG A 446 -12.85 -28.61 42.41
C ARG A 446 -12.03 -27.55 41.66
N LEU A 447 -11.33 -26.67 42.38
CA LEU A 447 -10.42 -25.69 41.77
C LEU A 447 -9.21 -26.38 41.15
N MET A 448 -8.64 -27.37 41.83
CA MET A 448 -7.54 -28.19 41.31
C MET A 448 -7.96 -28.92 40.03
N GLU A 449 -9.14 -29.54 40.01
CA GLU A 449 -9.68 -30.23 38.82
C GLU A 449 -9.78 -29.30 37.60
N LYS A 450 -10.15 -28.03 37.79
CA LYS A 450 -10.20 -27.04 36.69
C LYS A 450 -8.84 -26.78 36.04
N ILE A 451 -7.77 -26.71 36.84
CA ILE A 451 -6.42 -26.46 36.32
C ILE A 451 -5.71 -27.73 35.86
N GLY A 452 -6.20 -28.93 36.21
CA GLY A 452 -5.57 -30.20 35.85
C GLY A 452 -5.44 -30.46 34.34
N THR A 453 -6.25 -29.79 33.52
CA THR A 453 -6.21 -29.87 32.05
C THR A 453 -5.21 -28.91 31.41
N LEU A 454 -4.61 -27.99 32.17
CA LEU A 454 -3.60 -27.07 31.66
C LEU A 454 -2.30 -27.82 31.35
N ASP A 455 -1.60 -27.40 30.29
CA ASP A 455 -0.21 -27.77 30.08
C ASP A 455 0.64 -27.16 31.19
N MET A 456 1.56 -27.93 31.76
CA MET A 456 2.42 -27.49 32.86
C MET A 456 3.84 -27.98 32.61
N LEU A 457 4.81 -27.19 33.05
CA LEU A 457 6.19 -27.65 33.21
C LEU A 457 6.22 -28.86 34.16
N PRO A 458 7.11 -29.84 33.94
CA PRO A 458 7.15 -31.07 34.73
C PRO A 458 7.17 -30.82 36.24
N GLU A 459 7.93 -29.85 36.71
CA GLU A 459 8.09 -29.53 38.13
C GLU A 459 6.82 -28.91 38.73
N ILE A 460 5.98 -28.28 37.90
CA ILE A 460 4.68 -27.73 38.30
C ILE A 460 3.63 -28.82 38.29
N ARG A 461 3.66 -29.72 37.30
CA ARG A 461 2.78 -30.89 37.24
C ARG A 461 2.97 -31.78 38.46
N ASP A 462 4.22 -32.10 38.83
CA ASP A 462 4.53 -32.90 40.01
C ASP A 462 4.01 -32.27 41.31
N ARG A 463 4.11 -30.94 41.43
CA ARG A 463 3.59 -30.20 42.59
C ARG A 463 2.06 -30.22 42.63
N TYR A 464 1.42 -30.00 41.48
CA TYR A 464 -0.03 -30.10 41.33
C TYR A 464 -0.54 -31.49 41.75
N ASP A 465 0.08 -32.56 41.25
CA ASP A 465 -0.35 -33.94 41.55
C ASP A 465 -0.21 -34.27 43.03
N LYS A 466 0.93 -33.89 43.65
CA LYS A 466 1.14 -34.04 45.10
C LYS A 466 0.11 -33.26 45.92
N ASN A 467 -0.16 -32.01 45.58
CA ASN A 467 -1.15 -31.19 46.28
C ASN A 467 -2.55 -31.80 46.16
N ASN A 468 -2.92 -32.29 44.97
CA ASN A 468 -4.21 -32.91 44.74
C ASN A 468 -4.37 -34.23 45.52
N GLU A 469 -3.31 -35.04 45.61
CA GLU A 469 -3.29 -36.24 46.44
C GLU A 469 -3.48 -35.89 47.93
N ILE A 470 -2.75 -34.89 48.44
CA ILE A 470 -2.87 -34.42 49.82
C ILE A 470 -4.30 -33.97 50.12
N LEU A 471 -4.90 -33.15 49.25
CA LEU A 471 -6.28 -32.67 49.44
C LEU A 471 -7.28 -33.84 49.44
N THR A 472 -7.09 -34.82 48.55
CA THR A 472 -7.94 -36.01 48.47
C THR A 472 -7.84 -36.86 49.74
N GLN A 473 -6.63 -37.13 50.22
CA GLN A 473 -6.40 -37.87 51.47
C GLN A 473 -6.98 -37.13 52.69
N ARG A 474 -6.83 -35.80 52.76
CA ARG A 474 -7.43 -34.96 53.81
C ARG A 474 -8.96 -35.03 53.77
N ARG A 475 -9.57 -34.94 52.60
CA ARG A 475 -11.03 -35.10 52.40
C ARG A 475 -11.51 -36.47 52.89
N GLU A 476 -10.86 -37.55 52.47
CA GLU A 476 -11.21 -38.92 52.86
C GLU A 476 -11.08 -39.15 54.36
N SER A 477 -9.99 -38.65 54.96
CA SER A 477 -9.78 -38.72 56.41
C SER A 477 -10.84 -37.95 57.19
N ARG A 478 -11.25 -36.77 56.71
CA ARG A 478 -12.33 -35.97 57.32
C ARG A 478 -13.68 -36.69 57.23
N ILE A 479 -14.00 -37.28 56.07
CA ILE A 479 -15.22 -38.09 55.90
C ILE A 479 -15.20 -39.30 56.83
N PHE A 480 -14.08 -40.01 56.92
CA PHE A 480 -13.92 -41.18 57.78
C PHE A 480 -14.07 -40.83 59.26
N ASN A 481 -13.50 -39.71 59.71
CA ASN A 481 -13.64 -39.24 61.09
C ASN A 481 -15.08 -38.81 61.40
N ASN A 482 -15.75 -38.07 60.50
CA ASN A 482 -17.15 -37.68 60.67
C ASN A 482 -18.09 -38.91 60.71
N MET A 483 -17.82 -39.95 59.93
CA MET A 483 -18.56 -41.23 59.99
C MET A 483 -18.34 -41.99 61.30
N ARG A 484 -17.18 -41.81 61.93
CA ARG A 484 -16.83 -42.45 63.20
C ARG A 484 -17.48 -41.74 64.39
N GLU A 485 -17.65 -40.42 64.31
CA GLU A 485 -18.35 -39.62 65.33
C GLU A 485 -19.88 -39.74 65.26
N SER A 486 -20.45 -39.99 64.08
CA SER A 486 -21.90 -40.17 63.90
C SER A 486 -22.45 -41.55 64.29
N SER A 487 -21.61 -42.47 64.79
CA SER A 487 -22.04 -43.77 65.33
C SER A 487 -21.38 -44.05 66.70
N PRO A 488 -21.89 -43.50 67.81
CA PRO A 488 -21.21 -43.59 69.10
C PRO A 488 -21.25 -44.97 69.76
N ASP A 489 -22.00 -45.95 69.24
CA ASP A 489 -22.35 -47.12 70.05
C ASP A 489 -22.26 -48.46 69.30
N GLU A 490 -21.06 -48.91 68.95
CA GLU A 490 -20.93 -50.26 68.38
C GLU A 490 -19.55 -50.94 68.55
N LYS A 491 -19.14 -51.24 69.78
CA LYS A 491 -18.05 -52.21 70.01
C LYS A 491 -18.46 -53.69 69.84
N LYS A 492 -19.62 -54.01 69.23
CA LYS A 492 -20.15 -55.40 69.21
C LYS A 492 -20.71 -55.94 67.88
N ALA A 493 -20.85 -55.17 66.79
CA ALA A 493 -21.49 -55.70 65.57
C ALA A 493 -20.55 -56.42 64.59
N CYS A 494 -21.06 -57.45 63.91
CA CYS A 494 -20.38 -58.11 62.79
C CYS A 494 -20.97 -57.54 61.49
N TYR A 495 -20.41 -56.44 60.97
CA TYR A 495 -21.01 -55.62 59.91
C TYR A 495 -21.55 -56.40 58.70
N ILE A 496 -20.77 -57.31 58.12
CA ILE A 496 -21.20 -58.11 56.95
C ILE A 496 -22.31 -59.10 57.33
N ALA A 497 -22.23 -59.71 58.52
CA ALA A 497 -23.24 -60.67 58.96
C ALA A 497 -24.57 -59.96 59.32
N THR A 498 -24.51 -58.77 59.92
CA THR A 498 -25.66 -57.92 60.19
C THR A 498 -26.32 -57.46 58.88
N MET A 499 -25.53 -57.09 57.86
CA MET A 499 -26.03 -56.74 56.52
C MET A 499 -26.80 -57.90 55.87
N VAL A 500 -26.31 -59.13 56.00
CA VAL A 500 -26.93 -60.30 55.36
C VAL A 500 -28.17 -60.79 56.10
N TYR A 501 -28.07 -61.04 57.41
CA TYR A 501 -29.09 -61.74 58.20
C TYR A 501 -29.94 -60.83 59.09
N GLY A 502 -29.57 -59.56 59.25
CA GLY A 502 -30.15 -58.67 60.26
C GLY A 502 -29.56 -58.90 61.65
N GLU A 503 -29.56 -57.83 62.46
CA GLU A 503 -28.79 -57.72 63.70
C GLU A 503 -29.17 -58.75 64.79
N ASN A 504 -30.43 -59.18 64.82
CA ASN A 504 -31.01 -60.06 65.85
C ASN A 504 -31.14 -61.53 65.44
N SER A 505 -30.58 -61.90 64.28
CA SER A 505 -30.63 -63.27 63.75
C SER A 505 -29.83 -64.27 64.60
N SER A 506 -30.23 -65.54 64.56
CA SER A 506 -29.51 -66.62 65.25
C SER A 506 -28.12 -66.84 64.64
N GLN A 507 -27.99 -66.66 63.33
CA GLN A 507 -26.76 -66.80 62.55
C GLN A 507 -25.70 -65.77 62.99
N VAL A 508 -26.08 -64.50 63.15
CA VAL A 508 -25.17 -63.45 63.64
C VAL A 508 -24.69 -63.76 65.07
N SER A 509 -25.56 -64.34 65.90
CA SER A 509 -25.20 -64.73 67.27
C SER A 509 -24.13 -65.83 67.30
N VAL A 510 -24.24 -66.84 66.43
CA VAL A 510 -23.24 -67.91 66.28
C VAL A 510 -21.87 -67.34 65.87
N LEU A 511 -21.86 -66.44 64.88
CA LEU A 511 -20.64 -65.80 64.41
C LEU A 511 -19.99 -64.90 65.47
N ARG A 512 -20.79 -64.16 66.26
CA ARG A 512 -20.30 -63.37 67.40
C ARG A 512 -19.66 -64.25 68.46
N VAL A 513 -20.27 -65.39 68.80
CA VAL A 513 -19.71 -66.35 69.76
C VAL A 513 -18.39 -66.94 69.26
N PHE A 514 -18.32 -67.34 67.99
CA PHE A 514 -17.09 -67.85 67.39
C PHE A 514 -15.97 -66.80 67.38
N ARG A 515 -16.30 -65.55 67.03
CA ARG A 515 -15.37 -64.41 67.10
C ARG A 515 -14.79 -64.25 68.50
N ASP A 516 -15.67 -64.17 69.51
CA ASP A 516 -15.26 -63.79 70.87
C ASP A 516 -14.60 -64.96 71.61
N ARG A 517 -15.11 -66.18 71.46
CA ARG A 517 -14.68 -67.35 72.24
C ARG A 517 -13.66 -68.24 71.55
N THR A 518 -13.53 -68.15 70.22
CA THR A 518 -12.57 -68.96 69.46
C THR A 518 -11.48 -68.07 68.87
N LEU A 519 -11.81 -67.14 67.99
CA LEU A 519 -10.82 -66.26 67.35
C LEU A 519 -10.12 -65.33 68.36
N GLY A 520 -10.86 -64.79 69.33
CA GLY A 520 -10.33 -63.85 70.34
C GLY A 520 -9.24 -64.44 71.25
N LYS A 521 -9.19 -65.77 71.40
CA LYS A 521 -8.18 -66.45 72.24
C LYS A 521 -6.80 -66.44 71.59
N TYR A 522 -6.72 -66.44 70.26
CA TYR A 522 -5.45 -66.55 69.53
C TYR A 522 -4.94 -65.18 69.05
N VAL A 523 -3.62 -64.97 69.05
CA VAL A 523 -2.99 -63.72 68.58
C VAL A 523 -3.35 -63.43 67.12
N LEU A 524 -3.24 -64.44 66.24
CA LEU A 524 -3.63 -64.33 64.83
C LEU A 524 -5.13 -64.05 64.67
N GLY A 525 -5.97 -64.66 65.50
CA GLY A 525 -7.42 -64.40 65.49
C GLY A 525 -7.76 -62.97 65.92
N ARG A 526 -7.07 -62.40 66.91
CA ARG A 526 -7.21 -60.98 67.28
C ARG A 526 -6.76 -60.03 66.16
N CYS A 527 -5.74 -60.38 65.40
CA CYS A 527 -5.32 -59.62 64.21
C CYS A 527 -6.41 -59.67 63.11
N LEU A 528 -6.98 -60.84 62.85
CA LEU A 528 -8.05 -61.03 61.87
C LEU A 528 -9.31 -60.24 62.24
N ILE A 529 -9.71 -60.24 63.52
CA ILE A 529 -10.83 -59.43 64.04
C ILE A 529 -10.55 -57.94 63.80
N ARG A 530 -9.34 -57.47 64.08
CA ARG A 530 -8.96 -56.05 63.88
C ARG A 530 -9.05 -55.64 62.40
N ASN A 531 -8.53 -56.46 61.49
CA ASN A 531 -8.62 -56.19 60.05
C ASN A 531 -10.06 -56.25 59.56
N TYR A 532 -10.86 -57.21 60.02
CA TYR A 532 -12.28 -57.29 59.72
C TYR A 532 -13.00 -56.00 60.11
N HIS A 533 -12.85 -55.51 61.36
CA HIS A 533 -13.50 -54.28 61.79
C HIS A 533 -12.95 -53.01 61.13
N ARG A 534 -11.73 -53.03 60.59
CA ARG A 534 -11.14 -51.91 59.84
C ARG A 534 -11.76 -51.76 58.44
N TYR A 535 -12.01 -52.87 57.74
CA TYR A 535 -12.42 -52.83 56.32
C TYR A 535 -13.88 -53.19 56.07
N SER A 536 -14.51 -54.00 56.94
CA SER A 536 -15.89 -54.46 56.74
C SER A 536 -16.96 -53.34 56.72
N PRO A 537 -16.85 -52.23 57.49
CA PRO A 537 -17.82 -51.14 57.38
C PRO A 537 -17.79 -50.47 56.00
N LEU A 538 -16.59 -50.28 55.45
CA LEU A 538 -16.40 -49.65 54.14
C LEU A 538 -16.95 -50.53 53.01
N PHE A 539 -16.78 -51.85 53.13
CA PHE A 539 -17.37 -52.83 52.23
C PHE A 539 -18.92 -52.77 52.27
N VAL A 540 -19.52 -52.71 53.45
CA VAL A 540 -20.98 -52.61 53.60
C VAL A 540 -21.52 -51.26 53.09
N ALA A 541 -20.84 -50.15 53.35
CA ALA A 541 -21.25 -48.84 52.84
C ALA A 541 -21.24 -48.79 51.30
N LYS A 542 -20.26 -49.42 50.65
CA LYS A 542 -20.13 -49.41 49.19
C LYS A 542 -21.03 -50.44 48.49
N PHE A 543 -21.29 -51.59 49.10
CA PHE A 543 -21.97 -52.72 48.46
C PHE A 543 -23.26 -53.17 49.14
N GLY A 544 -23.66 -52.57 50.27
CA GLY A 544 -24.80 -53.00 51.08
C GLY A 544 -26.17 -52.87 50.41
N HIS A 545 -26.27 -52.03 49.38
CA HIS A 545 -27.48 -51.88 48.55
C HIS A 545 -27.48 -52.78 47.30
N SER A 546 -26.40 -53.54 47.05
CA SER A 546 -26.31 -54.46 45.90
C SER A 546 -26.86 -55.84 46.25
N GLU A 547 -27.99 -56.23 45.64
CA GLU A 547 -28.61 -57.54 45.87
C GLU A 547 -27.68 -58.71 45.50
N GLY A 548 -26.88 -58.57 44.44
CA GLY A 548 -25.95 -59.61 43.99
C GLY A 548 -24.83 -59.90 45.00
N VAL A 549 -24.23 -58.85 45.58
CA VAL A 549 -23.17 -58.99 46.59
C VAL A 549 -23.74 -59.56 47.88
N ARG A 550 -24.95 -59.12 48.29
CA ARG A 550 -25.64 -59.65 49.46
C ARG A 550 -25.86 -61.16 49.35
N ARG A 551 -26.36 -61.63 48.21
CA ARG A 551 -26.62 -63.07 47.96
C ARG A 551 -25.33 -63.90 47.95
N GLY A 552 -24.24 -63.36 47.39
CA GLY A 552 -22.92 -64.01 47.42
C GLY A 552 -22.36 -64.14 48.84
N CYS A 553 -22.45 -63.08 49.65
CA CYS A 553 -22.06 -63.14 51.06
C CYS A 553 -22.94 -64.09 51.86
N GLU A 554 -24.25 -64.16 51.56
CA GLU A 554 -25.19 -65.07 52.21
C GLU A 554 -24.85 -66.54 51.99
N ILE A 555 -24.50 -66.94 50.76
CA ILE A 555 -24.10 -68.33 50.45
C ILE A 555 -22.85 -68.72 51.24
N LEU A 556 -21.82 -67.86 51.25
CA LEU A 556 -20.57 -68.11 51.96
C LEU A 556 -20.79 -68.19 53.48
N LEU A 557 -21.56 -67.25 54.04
CA LEU A 557 -21.84 -67.22 55.47
C LEU A 557 -22.74 -68.39 55.89
N ASN A 558 -23.70 -68.83 55.06
CA ASN A 558 -24.56 -69.97 55.37
C ASN A 558 -23.72 -71.26 55.47
N GLY A 559 -22.81 -71.48 54.52
CA GLY A 559 -21.88 -72.61 54.58
C GLY A 559 -20.99 -72.57 55.82
N PHE A 560 -20.50 -71.38 56.18
CA PHE A 560 -19.66 -71.21 57.36
C PHE A 560 -20.43 -71.39 58.68
N VAL A 561 -21.65 -70.87 58.79
CA VAL A 561 -22.52 -71.05 59.96
C VAL A 561 -22.92 -72.51 60.13
N PHE A 562 -23.25 -73.21 59.03
CA PHE A 562 -23.56 -74.64 59.06
C PHE A 562 -22.38 -75.48 59.54
N PHE A 563 -21.16 -75.16 59.09
CA PHE A 563 -19.94 -75.79 59.58
C PHE A 563 -19.75 -75.53 61.08
N LEU A 564 -19.88 -74.28 61.52
CA LEU A 564 -19.71 -73.91 62.93
C LEU A 564 -20.78 -74.51 63.85
N SER A 565 -21.99 -74.74 63.37
CA SER A 565 -23.06 -75.39 64.14
C SER A 565 -22.93 -76.92 64.23
N HIS A 566 -21.91 -77.51 63.61
CA HIS A 566 -21.59 -78.95 63.73
C HIS A 566 -20.15 -79.19 64.24
N PHE A 567 -19.39 -78.12 64.51
CA PHE A 567 -18.00 -78.18 64.93
C PHE A 567 -17.89 -78.20 66.46
N ARG A 568 -17.54 -79.36 67.05
CA ARG A 568 -17.39 -79.53 68.50
C ARG A 568 -16.07 -78.94 69.01
N VAL A 569 -16.15 -77.98 69.93
CA VAL A 569 -14.99 -77.50 70.72
C VAL A 569 -15.33 -77.63 72.20
N GLY A 570 -14.68 -78.57 72.90
CA GLY A 570 -14.79 -78.70 74.36
C GLY A 570 -16.10 -79.30 74.90
N GLY A 571 -16.70 -80.28 74.20
CA GLY A 571 -17.77 -81.13 74.75
C GLY A 571 -19.22 -80.65 74.59
N GLU A 572 -19.46 -79.44 74.08
CA GLU A 572 -20.80 -78.94 73.72
C GLU A 572 -20.82 -78.27 72.34
N ASP A 573 -21.97 -78.29 71.68
CA ASP A 573 -22.19 -77.75 70.33
C ASP A 573 -22.41 -76.21 70.35
N VAL A 574 -21.79 -75.48 69.40
CA VAL A 574 -21.77 -74.00 69.35
C VAL A 574 -23.18 -73.44 69.17
N GLY A 575 -24.05 -74.16 68.45
CA GLY A 575 -25.46 -73.80 68.29
C GLY A 575 -26.25 -73.82 69.60
N THR A 576 -25.94 -74.78 70.48
CA THR A 576 -26.57 -74.94 71.80
C THR A 576 -26.09 -73.87 72.78
N GLN A 577 -24.82 -73.47 72.68
CA GLN A 577 -24.25 -72.38 73.49
C GLN A 577 -24.79 -70.99 73.10
N ALA A 578 -25.04 -70.75 71.81
CA ALA A 578 -25.67 -69.51 71.33
C ALA A 578 -27.11 -69.36 71.84
N ARG A 579 -27.89 -70.45 71.94
CA ARG A 579 -29.26 -70.43 72.53
C ARG A 579 -29.25 -70.08 74.02
N ARG A 580 -28.30 -70.59 74.81
CA ARG A 580 -28.13 -70.24 76.24
C ARG A 580 -27.73 -68.77 76.46
N ALA A 581 -26.87 -68.20 75.61
CA ALA A 581 -26.48 -66.80 75.69
C ALA A 581 -27.65 -65.83 75.36
N LYS A 582 -28.61 -66.25 74.52
CA LYS A 582 -29.83 -65.48 74.22
C LYS A 582 -30.82 -65.46 75.40
N ILE A 583 -30.93 -66.54 76.18
CA ILE A 583 -31.81 -66.63 77.36
C ILE A 583 -31.30 -65.75 78.50
N LYS A 584 -29.99 -65.78 78.80
CA LYS A 584 -29.39 -64.91 79.84
C LYS A 584 -29.47 -63.40 79.57
N LYS A 585 -29.77 -62.99 78.34
CA LYS A 585 -29.85 -61.58 77.93
C LYS A 585 -31.30 -61.05 77.88
N LYS A 586 -32.29 -61.90 78.15
CA LYS A 586 -33.72 -61.52 78.25
C LYS A 586 -34.21 -61.37 79.70
N GLU A 587 -33.39 -61.71 80.69
CA GLU A 587 -33.67 -61.58 82.14
C GLU A 587 -32.79 -60.51 82.84
N CYS A 588 -32.21 -59.57 82.08
CA CYS A 588 -31.52 -58.38 82.60
C CYS A 588 -31.91 -57.15 81.78
#